data_AF-A0A6A7RQH8-F1
#
_entry.id   AF-A0A6A7RQH8-F1
#
_cell.length_a   1.000
_cell.length_b   1.000
_cell.length_c   1.000
_cell.angle_alpha   90.00
_cell.angle_beta   90.00
_cell.angle_gamma   90.00
#
_symmetry.space_group_name_H-M   'P 1'
#
loop_
_entity.id
_entity.type
_entity.pdbx_description
1 polymer ?
#
loop_
_entity_poly.entity_id
_entity_poly.type
_entity_poly.pdbx_seq_one_letter_code
_entity_poly.pdbx_strand_id
1 'polypeptide(L)'
;HSRIENTIRRITARLHVGNTYVNRNLIGAVVGVQPFGGEGLSGTGPKAGGPHYLYRFASERTLSVDTTAAGGNASLMALDAGDE
;
A
#
# COMPACT_ATOMS: atom_id res chain seq x y z
N HIS A 1 2.26 27.02 1.46
CA HIS A 1 0.96 27.56 1.00
C HIS A 1 1.21 28.29 -0.32
N SER A 2 0.49 27.97 -1.40
CA SER A 2 0.63 28.65 -2.70
C SER A 2 -0.61 28.40 -3.55
N ARG A 3 -1.01 29.39 -4.35
CA ARG A 3 -2.05 29.24 -5.39
C ARG A 3 -1.45 29.01 -6.79
N ILE A 4 -0.13 28.99 -6.91
CA ILE A 4 0.56 28.83 -8.18
C ILE A 4 0.85 27.34 -8.37
N GLU A 5 0.09 26.70 -9.24
CA GLU A 5 0.18 25.26 -9.49
C GLU A 5 1.59 24.80 -9.88
N ASN A 6 2.28 25.60 -10.71
CA ASN A 6 3.65 25.29 -11.09
C ASN A 6 4.61 25.25 -9.88
N THR A 7 4.41 26.13 -8.91
CA THR A 7 5.21 26.15 -7.68
C THR A 7 4.90 24.94 -6.80
N ILE A 8 3.63 24.57 -6.65
CA ILE A 8 3.22 23.38 -5.90
C ILE A 8 3.89 22.14 -6.50
N ARG A 9 3.69 21.89 -7.81
CA ARG A 9 4.27 20.74 -8.51
C ARG A 9 5.79 20.70 -8.41
N ARG A 10 6.45 21.85 -8.61
CA ARG A 10 7.91 21.98 -8.53
C ARG A 10 8.45 21.56 -7.17
N ILE A 11 7.74 21.88 -6.09
CA ILE A 11 8.14 21.54 -4.72
C ILE A 11 7.76 20.10 -4.39
N THR A 12 6.51 19.68 -4.61
CA THR A 12 6.04 18.33 -4.26
C THR A 12 6.84 17.25 -4.97
N ALA A 13 7.30 17.49 -6.20
CA ALA A 13 8.13 16.54 -6.94
C ALA A 13 9.56 16.38 -6.40
N ARG A 14 10.02 17.25 -5.49
CA ARG A 14 11.39 17.25 -4.95
C ARG A 14 11.46 17.02 -3.44
N LEU A 15 10.32 16.98 -2.76
CA LEU A 15 10.30 16.79 -1.32
C LEU A 15 10.48 15.31 -0.97
N HIS A 16 11.42 15.05 -0.07
CA HIS A 16 11.61 13.75 0.58
C HIS A 16 10.92 13.77 1.95
N VAL A 17 9.59 13.70 1.93
CA VAL A 17 8.76 13.76 3.15
C VAL A 17 7.65 12.72 3.09
N GLY A 18 7.24 12.23 4.26
CA GLY A 18 6.18 11.23 4.34
C GLY A 18 4.81 11.75 3.90
N ASN A 19 4.43 12.96 4.32
CA ASN A 19 3.10 13.52 4.07
C ASN A 19 3.25 14.97 3.61
N THR A 20 2.62 15.30 2.47
CA THR A 20 2.61 16.66 1.95
C THR A 20 1.18 17.18 1.93
N TYR A 21 0.99 18.39 2.45
CA TYR A 21 -0.31 19.06 2.50
C TYR A 21 -0.23 20.42 1.83
N VAL A 22 -1.17 20.69 0.92
CA VAL A 22 -1.21 21.94 0.14
C VAL A 22 -2.40 22.76 0.60
N ASN A 23 -2.13 24.02 0.95
CA ASN A 23 -3.14 25.02 1.33
C ASN A 23 -4.03 24.65 2.50
N ARG A 24 -3.48 23.89 3.45
CA ARG A 24 -4.11 23.49 4.71
C ARG A 24 -3.07 23.34 5.82
N ASN A 25 -3.51 23.02 7.04
CA ASN A 25 -2.61 22.68 8.15
C ASN A 25 -1.84 21.36 7.90
N LEU A 26 -0.80 21.10 8.69
CA LEU A 26 0.09 19.92 8.56
C LEU A 26 -0.29 18.75 9.47
N ILE A 27 -1.36 18.89 10.26
CA ILE A 27 -1.76 17.96 11.32
C ILE A 27 -3.11 17.30 11.01
N GLY A 28 -3.50 16.31 11.81
CA GLY A 28 -4.82 15.68 11.72
C GLY A 28 -4.96 14.71 10.55
N ALA A 29 -3.94 13.86 10.34
CA ALA A 29 -4.03 12.78 9.37
C ALA A 29 -5.14 11.80 9.76
N VAL A 30 -6.04 11.50 8.82
CA VAL A 30 -7.17 10.59 9.04
C VAL A 30 -6.80 9.17 8.64
N VAL A 31 -7.06 8.20 9.51
CA VAL A 31 -6.83 6.76 9.27
C VAL A 31 -7.59 6.31 8.01
N GLY A 32 -6.94 5.53 7.15
CA GLY A 32 -7.51 5.05 5.89
C GLY A 32 -7.56 6.08 4.75
N VAL A 33 -7.38 7.37 5.04
CA VAL A 33 -7.40 8.44 4.02
C VAL A 33 -6.00 9.01 3.78
N GLN A 34 -5.29 9.36 4.85
CA GLN A 34 -3.93 9.89 4.79
C GLN A 34 -2.97 9.01 5.62
N PRO A 35 -2.50 7.87 5.07
CA PRO A 35 -1.50 7.05 5.74
C PRO A 35 -0.31 7.90 6.20
N PHE A 36 -0.01 7.85 7.51
CA PHE A 36 0.90 8.80 8.14
C PHE A 36 2.21 8.14 8.57
N GLY A 37 3.31 8.89 8.46
CA GLY A 37 4.65 8.43 8.80
C GLY A 37 5.68 8.88 7.77
N GLY A 38 6.90 9.15 8.21
CA GLY A 38 8.02 9.64 7.40
C GLY A 38 9.06 8.57 7.06
N GLU A 39 10.18 9.04 6.52
CA GLU A 39 11.37 8.27 6.17
C GLU A 39 12.64 8.88 6.79
N GLY A 40 13.78 8.21 6.66
CA GLY A 40 15.06 8.64 7.23
C GLY A 40 15.01 8.70 8.76
N LEU A 41 15.46 9.82 9.34
CA LEU A 41 15.41 10.02 10.79
C LEU A 41 13.98 10.22 11.33
N SER A 42 12.97 10.38 10.46
CA SER A 42 11.56 10.55 10.85
C SER A 42 10.78 9.24 10.93
N GLY A 43 11.39 8.10 10.59
CA GLY A 43 10.75 6.78 10.66
C GLY A 43 11.21 5.81 9.58
N THR A 44 10.72 4.58 9.67
CA THR A 44 11.14 3.47 8.80
C THR A 44 10.04 2.95 7.86
N GLY A 45 8.83 3.50 7.95
CA GLY A 45 7.63 2.96 7.28
C GLY A 45 7.30 1.51 7.71
N PRO A 46 6.34 0.82 7.09
CA PRO A 46 5.23 1.36 6.31
C PRO A 46 4.36 2.33 7.14
N LYS A 47 3.55 3.12 6.44
CA LYS A 47 2.75 4.19 7.03
C LYS A 47 1.60 3.64 7.87
N ALA A 48 1.46 4.15 9.10
CA ALA A 48 0.37 3.82 9.98
C ALA A 48 -0.97 4.28 9.40
N GLY A 49 -2.02 3.49 9.60
CA GLY A 49 -3.36 3.74 9.04
C GLY A 49 -3.44 3.59 7.52
N GLY A 50 -2.42 3.03 6.87
CA GLY A 50 -2.42 2.67 5.45
C GLY A 50 -2.50 1.16 5.21
N PRO A 51 -2.71 0.75 3.96
CA PRO A 51 -2.96 -0.65 3.60
C PRO A 51 -1.77 -1.58 3.87
N HIS A 52 -0.55 -1.03 3.96
CA HIS A 52 0.67 -1.82 4.16
C HIS A 52 1.08 -1.98 5.62
N TYR A 53 0.40 -1.31 6.56
CA TYR A 53 0.88 -1.26 7.95
C TYR A 53 0.87 -2.64 8.62
N LEU A 54 -0.21 -3.40 8.41
CA LEU A 54 -0.41 -4.68 9.08
C LEU A 54 0.59 -5.75 8.61
N TYR A 55 0.99 -5.73 7.34
CA TYR A 55 1.96 -6.71 6.82
C TYR A 55 3.32 -6.64 7.51
N ARG A 56 3.70 -5.49 8.09
CA ARG A 56 4.94 -5.40 8.89
C ARG A 56 4.92 -6.30 10.13
N PHE A 57 3.75 -6.66 10.63
CA PHE A 57 3.57 -7.46 11.84
C PHE A 57 3.26 -8.94 11.54
N ALA A 58 3.28 -9.32 10.26
CA ALA A 58 3.02 -10.69 9.83
C ALA A 58 4.23 -11.26 9.08
N SER A 59 4.31 -12.58 9.03
CA SER A 59 5.25 -13.30 8.16
C SER A 59 4.47 -14.05 7.10
N GLU A 60 4.87 -13.87 5.84
CA GLU A 60 4.30 -14.64 4.74
C GLU A 60 4.60 -16.13 4.93
N ARG A 61 3.60 -16.97 4.59
CA ARG A 61 3.74 -18.42 4.57
C ARG A 61 2.99 -18.98 3.38
N THR A 62 3.65 -19.86 2.65
CA THR A 62 3.08 -20.54 1.49
C THR A 62 3.03 -22.04 1.78
N LEU A 63 1.87 -22.64 1.55
CA LEU A 63 1.66 -24.08 1.63
C LEU A 63 1.30 -24.57 0.22
N SER A 64 2.11 -25.50 -0.30
CA SER A 64 1.83 -26.18 -1.55
C SER A 64 1.52 -27.64 -1.24
N VAL A 65 0.36 -28.11 -1.69
CA VAL A 65 -0.10 -29.49 -1.50
C VAL A 65 -0.41 -30.07 -2.86
N ASP A 66 0.24 -31.17 -3.20
CA ASP A 66 -0.14 -31.98 -4.35
C ASP A 66 -1.42 -32.76 -4.02
N THR A 67 -2.50 -32.45 -4.74
CA THR A 67 -3.82 -33.06 -4.54
C THR A 67 -4.14 -34.13 -5.59
N THR A 68 -3.19 -34.46 -6.47
CA THR A 68 -3.39 -35.43 -7.58
C THR A 68 -3.92 -36.78 -7.10
N ALA A 69 -3.33 -37.33 -6.03
CA ALA A 69 -3.72 -38.64 -5.48
C ALA A 69 -5.16 -38.69 -4.91
N ALA A 70 -5.73 -37.53 -4.53
CA ALA A 70 -7.11 -37.43 -4.05
C ALA A 70 -8.13 -37.19 -5.19
N GLY A 71 -7.68 -37.26 -6.46
CA GLY A 71 -8.50 -36.95 -7.63
C GLY A 71 -8.37 -35.51 -8.13
N GLY A 72 -7.48 -34.70 -7.53
CA GLY A 72 -7.30 -33.28 -7.87
C GLY A 72 -8.48 -32.40 -7.42
N ASN A 73 -8.38 -31.09 -7.68
CA ASN A 73 -9.47 -30.14 -7.42
C ASN A 73 -10.28 -29.90 -8.71
N ALA A 74 -11.39 -30.60 -8.87
CA ALA A 74 -12.25 -30.51 -10.06
C ALA A 74 -12.75 -29.09 -10.36
N SER A 75 -12.95 -28.24 -9.34
CA SER A 75 -13.34 -26.83 -9.54
C SER A 75 -12.19 -26.02 -10.14
N LEU A 76 -10.96 -26.25 -9.67
CA LEU A 76 -9.76 -25.63 -10.24
C LEU A 76 -9.51 -26.09 -11.68
N MET A 77 -9.72 -27.38 -11.98
CA MET A 77 -9.59 -27.93 -13.33
C MET A 77 -10.67 -27.43 -14.29
N ALA A 78 -11.85 -27.06 -13.78
CA ALA A 78 -12.94 -26.50 -14.59
C ALA A 78 -12.78 -25.00 -14.88
N LEU A 79 -11.95 -24.27 -14.12
CA LEU A 79 -11.63 -22.87 -14.41
C LEU A 79 -10.84 -22.72 -15.71
N ASP A 80 -10.01 -23.71 -16.06
CA ASP A 80 -9.26 -23.77 -17.33
C ASP A 80 -10.12 -24.28 -18.50
N ALA A 81 -11.32 -24.82 -18.23
CA ALA A 81 -12.23 -25.38 -19.24
C ALA A 81 -13.31 -24.38 -19.72
N GLY A 82 -13.28 -23.15 -19.23
CA GLY A 82 -14.20 -22.08 -19.59
C GLY A 82 -13.51 -20.96 -20.36
N ASP A 83 -12.98 -21.27 -21.54
CA ASP A 83 -12.61 -20.30 -22.60
C ASP A 83 -12.45 -21.05 -23.95
N GLU A 84 -13.51 -21.75 -24.36
CA GLU A 84 -13.81 -22.09 -25.77
C GLU A 84 -15.27 -21.67 -26.06
#